data_AF-A0A0K8TKK3-F1
#
_entry.id   AF-A0A0K8TKK3-F1
#
_cell.length_a   1.000
_cell.length_b   1.000
_cell.length_c   1.000
_cell.angle_alpha   90.00
_cell.angle_beta   90.00
_cell.angle_gamma   90.00
#
_symmetry.space_group_name_H-M   'P 1'
#
loop_
_entity.id
_entity.type
_entity.pdbx_description
1 polymer ?
#
loop_
_entity_poly.entity_id
_entity_poly.type
_entity_poly.pdbx_seq_one_letter_code
_entity_poly.pdbx_strand_id
1 'polypeptide(L)'
;QEEKENEQKRQEEESKKEKENSWKRMKIGFAVFGISAASLAAYAIYDFGSPERDENGNVIRDEFSDLPIVSQYYKRIWKSMTYYRKMIQEPSRDKLLPDPLKPPYVQPPYTLVLEMKDVLVHPDWTYQTGWRFKKRPGVDYFLEQCARNFEIVVFTADQGMTVFPILDALDPNGYIMYRLVRDATHFVDGHHVKNLDNLNRDLKKVIVIDWDPNSTKLHPQNSFNISRWNGNDDDTILFDLVAFLKTIVTAEIDDVREVLDYYKQFDNPLAQFRENQRKLLEQMQIKEREEQSKGKPVVKQWSPSFFKS
;
A
#
# COMPACT_ATOMS: atom_id res chain seq x y z
N GLN A 1 11.81 76.91 -15.16
CA GLN A 1 10.87 76.20 -14.25
C GLN A 1 9.64 75.73 -15.01
N GLU A 2 9.01 76.58 -15.83
CA GLU A 2 7.87 76.21 -16.70
C GLU A 2 8.13 75.05 -17.66
N GLU A 3 9.33 74.95 -18.26
CA GLU A 3 9.64 73.91 -19.24
C GLU A 3 9.63 72.50 -18.62
N LYS A 4 10.18 72.36 -17.40
CA LYS A 4 10.15 71.12 -16.62
C LYS A 4 8.75 70.75 -16.15
N GLU A 5 7.92 71.74 -15.82
CA GLU A 5 6.54 71.53 -15.39
C GLU A 5 5.65 71.10 -16.58
N ASN A 6 5.89 71.65 -17.77
CA ASN A 6 5.20 71.24 -19.01
C ASN A 6 5.62 69.83 -19.46
N GLU A 7 6.88 69.46 -19.27
CA GLU A 7 7.38 68.11 -19.57
C GLU A 7 6.79 67.07 -18.60
N GLN A 8 6.69 67.39 -17.31
CA GLN A 8 6.00 66.54 -16.32
C GLN A 8 4.51 66.38 -16.63
N LYS A 9 3.80 67.46 -17.02
CA LYS A 9 2.39 67.38 -17.44
C LYS A 9 2.20 66.50 -18.67
N ARG A 10 3.11 66.58 -19.66
CA ARG A 10 3.10 65.68 -20.83
C ARG A 10 3.33 64.22 -20.45
N GLN A 11 4.30 63.93 -19.59
CA GLN A 11 4.56 62.57 -19.11
C GLN A 11 3.39 62.01 -18.30
N GLU A 12 2.74 62.83 -17.47
CA GLU A 12 1.51 62.42 -16.76
C GLU A 12 0.36 62.13 -17.72
N GLU A 13 0.14 62.94 -18.75
CA GLU A 13 -0.88 62.71 -19.77
C GLU A 13 -0.61 61.45 -20.60
N GLU A 14 0.65 61.21 -20.99
CA GLU A 14 1.06 59.98 -21.67
C GLU A 14 0.83 58.76 -20.79
N SER A 15 1.22 58.81 -19.51
CA SER A 15 0.99 57.72 -18.56
C SER A 15 -0.51 57.45 -18.33
N LYS A 16 -1.36 58.48 -18.33
CA LYS A 16 -2.83 58.34 -18.23
C LYS A 16 -3.40 57.70 -19.48
N LYS A 17 -2.96 58.12 -20.69
CA LYS A 17 -3.34 57.52 -21.96
C LYS A 17 -2.89 56.05 -22.07
N GLU A 18 -1.68 55.73 -21.61
CA GLU A 18 -1.18 54.36 -21.55
C GLU A 18 -1.99 53.50 -20.58
N LYS A 19 -2.34 54.01 -19.40
CA LYS A 19 -3.24 53.32 -18.44
C LYS A 19 -4.63 53.09 -19.02
N GLU A 20 -5.22 54.07 -19.70
CA GLU A 20 -6.51 53.90 -20.38
C GLU A 20 -6.45 52.89 -21.52
N ASN A 21 -5.39 52.93 -22.34
CA ASN A 21 -5.20 51.99 -23.43
C ASN A 21 -4.93 50.57 -22.92
N SER A 22 -4.16 50.44 -21.85
CA SER A 22 -3.94 49.17 -21.13
C SER A 22 -5.26 48.63 -20.56
N TRP A 23 -6.07 49.48 -19.92
CA TRP A 23 -7.40 49.12 -19.42
C TRP A 23 -8.36 48.67 -20.53
N LYS A 24 -8.36 49.36 -21.68
CA LYS A 24 -9.14 48.95 -22.87
C LYS A 24 -8.68 47.59 -23.40
N ARG A 25 -7.37 47.36 -23.53
CA ARG A 25 -6.81 46.05 -23.94
C ARG A 25 -7.14 44.95 -22.95
N MET A 26 -7.10 45.24 -21.65
CA MET A 26 -7.46 44.31 -20.59
C MET A 26 -8.96 43.95 -20.65
N LYS A 27 -9.85 44.91 -20.88
CA LYS A 27 -11.29 44.66 -21.10
C LYS A 27 -11.54 43.77 -22.31
N ILE A 28 -10.85 44.01 -23.42
CA ILE A 28 -10.93 43.16 -24.61
C ILE A 28 -10.39 41.76 -24.28
N GLY A 29 -9.27 41.66 -23.56
CA GLY A 29 -8.71 40.39 -23.10
C GLY A 29 -9.69 39.59 -22.24
N PHE A 30 -10.36 40.24 -21.27
CA PHE A 30 -11.41 39.61 -20.47
C PHE A 30 -12.62 39.19 -21.29
N ALA A 31 -13.03 39.98 -22.29
CA ALA A 31 -14.13 39.63 -23.17
C ALA A 31 -13.81 38.39 -24.03
N VAL A 32 -12.62 38.34 -24.63
CA VAL A 32 -12.15 37.19 -25.41
C VAL A 32 -12.04 35.94 -24.53
N PHE A 33 -11.47 36.08 -23.33
CA PHE A 33 -11.39 34.99 -22.35
C PHE A 33 -12.77 34.51 -21.90
N GLY A 34 -13.72 35.42 -21.68
CA GLY A 34 -15.09 35.06 -21.32
C GLY A 34 -15.80 34.27 -22.42
N ILE A 35 -15.66 34.69 -23.69
CA ILE A 35 -16.25 34.00 -24.83
C ILE A 35 -15.62 32.62 -25.02
N SER A 36 -14.29 32.50 -24.92
CA SER A 36 -13.60 31.21 -25.06
C SER A 36 -13.97 30.25 -23.94
N ALA A 37 -14.02 30.73 -22.69
CA ALA A 37 -14.44 29.94 -21.53
C ALA A 37 -15.91 29.48 -21.66
N ALA A 38 -16.82 30.34 -22.11
CA ALA A 38 -18.22 29.98 -22.35
C ALA A 38 -18.37 28.94 -23.48
N SER A 39 -17.60 29.08 -24.56
CA SER A 39 -17.59 28.12 -25.67
C SER A 39 -17.08 26.75 -25.22
N LEU A 40 -16.01 26.72 -24.43
CA LEU A 40 -15.46 25.49 -23.85
C LEU A 40 -16.46 24.84 -22.88
N ALA A 41 -17.13 25.63 -22.04
CA ALA A 41 -18.14 25.13 -21.11
C ALA A 41 -19.35 24.55 -21.87
N ALA A 42 -19.82 25.21 -22.92
CA ALA A 42 -20.91 24.70 -23.77
C ALA A 42 -20.51 23.39 -24.46
N TYR A 43 -19.29 23.29 -24.97
CA TYR A 43 -18.76 22.06 -25.54
C TYR A 43 -18.68 20.93 -24.51
N ALA A 44 -18.17 21.20 -23.31
CA ALA A 44 -18.09 20.20 -22.24
C ALA A 44 -19.48 19.71 -21.79
N ILE A 45 -20.45 20.62 -21.65
CA ILE A 45 -21.84 20.25 -21.34
C ILE A 45 -22.44 19.37 -22.43
N TYR A 46 -22.14 19.67 -23.69
CA TYR A 46 -22.60 18.86 -24.81
C TYR A 46 -21.96 17.46 -24.78
N ASP A 47 -20.63 17.39 -24.64
CA ASP A 47 -19.87 16.14 -24.65
C ASP A 47 -20.28 15.23 -23.47
N PHE A 48 -20.18 15.73 -22.23
CA PHE A 48 -20.52 14.96 -21.02
C PHE A 48 -22.03 14.73 -20.80
N GLY A 49 -22.89 15.53 -21.43
CA GLY A 49 -24.35 15.42 -21.28
C GLY A 49 -25.05 14.73 -22.44
N SER A 50 -24.37 14.51 -23.57
CA SER A 50 -24.91 13.77 -24.71
C SER A 50 -25.06 12.28 -24.36
N PRO A 51 -26.08 11.59 -24.90
CA PRO A 51 -26.25 10.17 -24.68
C PRO A 51 -25.27 9.35 -25.52
N GLU A 52 -24.87 8.19 -25.00
CA GLU A 52 -24.01 7.26 -25.73
C GLU A 52 -24.70 6.77 -27.02
N ARG A 53 -23.89 6.52 -28.04
CA ARG A 53 -24.36 6.03 -29.34
C ARG A 53 -23.76 4.66 -29.61
N ASP A 54 -24.56 3.77 -30.17
CA ASP A 54 -24.09 2.45 -30.61
C ASP A 54 -23.17 2.56 -31.84
N GLU A 55 -22.58 1.44 -32.26
CA GLU A 55 -21.74 1.35 -33.47
C GLU A 55 -22.47 1.79 -34.75
N ASN A 56 -23.80 1.78 -34.74
CA ASN A 56 -24.67 2.20 -35.85
C ASN A 56 -25.12 3.67 -35.73
N GLY A 57 -24.69 4.40 -34.71
CA GLY A 57 -25.01 5.81 -34.46
C GLY A 57 -26.36 6.08 -33.78
N ASN A 58 -27.10 5.04 -33.38
CA ASN A 58 -28.35 5.16 -32.64
C ASN A 58 -28.09 5.47 -31.17
N VAL A 59 -28.98 6.26 -30.57
CA VAL A 59 -28.89 6.62 -29.16
C VAL A 59 -29.21 5.41 -28.28
N ILE A 60 -28.28 5.05 -27.41
CA ILE A 60 -28.47 4.01 -26.40
C ILE A 60 -29.44 4.55 -25.35
N ARG A 61 -30.54 3.83 -25.11
CA ARG A 61 -31.53 4.23 -24.11
C ARG A 61 -30.97 4.01 -22.70
N ASP A 62 -30.89 5.10 -21.94
CA ASP A 62 -30.38 5.13 -20.57
C ASP A 62 -31.48 5.40 -19.54
N GLU A 63 -31.10 5.30 -18.26
CA GLU A 63 -31.98 5.55 -17.09
C GLU A 63 -32.56 6.97 -17.05
N PHE A 64 -32.03 7.90 -17.86
CA PHE A 64 -32.45 9.29 -17.92
C PHE A 64 -33.28 9.63 -19.16
N SER A 65 -33.45 8.68 -20.08
CA SER A 65 -34.09 8.91 -21.38
C SER A 65 -35.55 9.36 -21.27
N ASP A 66 -36.23 9.01 -20.18
CA ASP A 66 -37.63 9.33 -19.95
C ASP A 66 -37.84 10.72 -19.27
N LEU A 67 -36.75 11.43 -18.93
CA LEU A 67 -36.80 12.74 -18.26
C LEU A 67 -36.82 13.92 -19.25
N PRO A 68 -37.21 15.14 -18.84
CA PRO A 68 -37.07 16.33 -19.67
C PRO A 68 -35.62 16.58 -20.10
N ILE A 69 -35.40 16.99 -21.37
CA ILE A 69 -34.07 17.10 -22.02
C ILE A 69 -33.02 17.79 -21.14
N VAL A 70 -33.34 18.95 -20.55
CA VAL A 70 -32.41 19.71 -19.69
C VAL A 70 -32.00 18.90 -18.46
N SER A 71 -32.95 18.20 -17.84
CA SER A 71 -32.67 17.34 -16.69
C SER A 71 -31.90 16.08 -17.08
N GLN A 72 -32.07 15.56 -18.30
CA GLN A 72 -31.25 14.46 -18.82
C GLN A 72 -29.77 14.87 -18.88
N TYR A 73 -29.49 16.01 -19.52
CA TYR A 73 -28.12 16.52 -19.65
C TYR A 73 -27.48 16.76 -18.29
N TYR A 74 -28.18 17.43 -17.37
CA TYR A 74 -27.64 17.67 -16.02
C TYR A 74 -27.32 16.36 -15.27
N LYS A 75 -28.25 15.39 -15.27
CA LYS A 75 -28.05 14.12 -14.59
C LYS A 75 -26.96 13.27 -15.23
N ARG A 76 -26.83 13.29 -16.56
CA ARG A 76 -25.73 12.61 -17.28
C ARG A 76 -24.38 13.20 -16.95
N ILE A 77 -24.26 14.54 -16.95
CA ILE A 77 -23.03 15.22 -16.53
C ILE A 77 -22.69 14.85 -15.09
N TRP A 78 -23.67 14.85 -14.19
CA TRP A 78 -23.46 14.48 -12.80
C TRP A 78 -23.03 13.01 -12.66
N LYS A 79 -23.69 12.08 -13.37
CA LYS A 79 -23.31 10.64 -13.43
C LYS A 79 -21.90 10.47 -13.97
N SER A 80 -21.56 11.14 -15.06
CA SER A 80 -20.24 11.13 -15.68
C SER A 80 -19.18 11.66 -14.72
N MET A 81 -19.41 12.80 -14.07
CA MET A 81 -18.52 13.37 -13.07
C MET A 81 -18.33 12.41 -11.88
N THR A 82 -19.41 11.81 -11.37
CA THR A 82 -19.33 10.81 -10.31
C THR A 82 -18.61 9.55 -10.76
N TYR A 83 -18.78 9.12 -12.01
CA TYR A 83 -18.12 7.96 -12.60
C TYR A 83 -16.60 8.19 -12.70
N TYR A 84 -16.16 9.32 -13.24
CA TYR A 84 -14.73 9.66 -13.28
C TYR A 84 -14.12 9.77 -11.89
N ARG A 85 -14.83 10.40 -10.95
CA ARG A 85 -14.40 10.45 -9.55
C ARG A 85 -14.26 9.03 -8.98
N LYS A 86 -15.26 8.18 -9.19
CA LYS A 86 -15.28 6.79 -8.73
C LYS A 86 -14.12 5.99 -9.32
N MET A 87 -13.89 6.10 -10.62
CA MET A 87 -12.79 5.43 -11.33
C MET A 87 -11.40 5.86 -10.84
N ILE A 88 -11.25 7.09 -10.34
CA ILE A 88 -10.00 7.58 -9.74
C ILE A 88 -9.82 7.06 -8.30
N GLN A 89 -10.92 6.90 -7.55
CA GLN A 89 -10.89 6.60 -6.11
C GLN A 89 -10.98 5.11 -5.79
N GLU A 90 -11.77 4.36 -6.55
CA GLU A 90 -12.08 2.96 -6.29
C GLU A 90 -11.20 2.01 -7.12
N PRO A 91 -10.94 0.80 -6.60
CA PRO A 91 -10.13 -0.18 -7.30
C PRO A 91 -10.83 -0.69 -8.56
N SER A 92 -10.06 -1.30 -9.46
CA SER A 92 -10.56 -1.86 -10.71
C SER A 92 -11.58 -3.00 -10.52
N ARG A 93 -11.64 -3.61 -9.33
CA ARG A 93 -12.48 -4.77 -9.01
C ARG A 93 -12.94 -4.78 -7.55
N ASP A 94 -14.19 -5.20 -7.31
CA ASP A 94 -14.75 -5.34 -5.97
C ASP A 94 -14.11 -6.47 -5.16
N LYS A 95 -13.84 -7.61 -5.80
CA LYS A 95 -13.10 -8.74 -5.24
C LYS A 95 -11.73 -8.81 -5.87
N LEU A 96 -10.68 -8.67 -5.05
CA LEU A 96 -9.29 -8.67 -5.50
C LEU A 96 -8.75 -10.09 -5.72
N LEU A 97 -9.15 -11.04 -4.87
CA LEU A 97 -8.74 -12.45 -4.97
C LEU A 97 -9.94 -13.35 -5.28
N PRO A 98 -9.73 -14.45 -6.02
CA PRO A 98 -10.75 -15.47 -6.22
C PRO A 98 -11.14 -16.14 -4.90
N ASP A 99 -12.27 -16.84 -4.91
CA ASP A 99 -12.72 -17.58 -3.73
C ASP A 99 -11.70 -18.67 -3.33
N PRO A 100 -11.54 -18.95 -2.02
CA PRO A 100 -10.69 -20.02 -1.53
C PRO A 100 -10.95 -21.38 -2.20
N LEU A 101 -9.89 -22.17 -2.37
CA LEU A 101 -10.00 -23.48 -2.99
C LEU A 101 -10.78 -24.43 -2.07
N LYS A 102 -11.68 -25.23 -2.67
CA LYS A 102 -12.44 -26.26 -1.96
C LYS A 102 -11.65 -27.58 -1.90
N PRO A 103 -11.90 -28.44 -0.90
CA PRO A 103 -11.38 -29.80 -0.90
C PRO A 103 -11.70 -30.52 -2.23
N PRO A 104 -10.75 -31.23 -2.86
CA PRO A 104 -9.54 -31.82 -2.28
C PRO A 104 -8.26 -30.96 -2.34
N TYR A 105 -8.32 -29.74 -2.87
CA TYR A 105 -7.14 -28.86 -2.96
C TYR A 105 -6.83 -28.25 -1.59
N VAL A 106 -5.55 -28.29 -1.20
CA VAL A 106 -5.09 -27.71 0.07
C VAL A 106 -4.60 -26.29 -0.17
N GLN A 107 -5.23 -25.33 0.52
CA GLN A 107 -4.79 -23.93 0.54
C GLN A 107 -4.09 -23.64 1.88
N PRO A 108 -3.06 -22.77 1.91
CA PRO A 108 -2.45 -22.35 3.16
C PRO A 108 -3.47 -21.70 4.11
N PRO A 109 -3.36 -21.92 5.43
CA PRO A 109 -4.33 -21.43 6.42
C PRO A 109 -4.28 -19.92 6.67
N TYR A 110 -3.16 -19.26 6.35
CA TYR A 110 -2.97 -17.82 6.54
C TYR A 110 -2.65 -17.14 5.21
N THR A 111 -3.03 -15.87 5.08
CA THR A 111 -2.68 -15.04 3.92
C THR A 111 -1.66 -13.99 4.35
N LEU A 112 -0.53 -13.92 3.65
CA LEU A 112 0.53 -12.95 3.89
C LEU A 112 0.56 -11.93 2.76
N VAL A 113 0.15 -10.71 3.07
CA VAL A 113 0.17 -9.58 2.15
C VAL A 113 1.49 -8.82 2.33
N LEU A 114 2.25 -8.65 1.26
CA LEU A 114 3.57 -8.02 1.29
C LEU A 114 3.59 -6.76 0.42
N GLU A 115 4.09 -5.66 0.96
CA GLU A 115 4.63 -4.59 0.12
C GLU A 115 5.90 -5.09 -0.60
N MET A 116 6.10 -4.64 -1.83
CA MET A 116 7.29 -4.96 -2.62
C MET A 116 8.41 -3.94 -2.33
N LYS A 117 8.10 -2.65 -2.48
CA LYS A 117 9.08 -1.56 -2.42
C LYS A 117 9.49 -1.25 -0.99
N ASP A 118 10.80 -1.21 -0.77
CA ASP A 118 11.47 -0.97 0.52
C ASP A 118 11.12 -2.00 1.62
N VAL A 119 10.46 -3.10 1.25
CA VAL A 119 10.25 -4.31 2.07
C VAL A 119 11.01 -5.48 1.49
N LEU A 120 10.82 -5.81 0.20
CA LEU A 120 11.47 -6.93 -0.48
C LEU A 120 12.62 -6.46 -1.40
N VAL A 121 12.41 -5.32 -2.07
CA VAL A 121 13.39 -4.72 -3.00
C VAL A 121 13.46 -3.22 -2.81
N HIS A 122 14.61 -2.62 -3.11
CA HIS A 122 14.84 -1.17 -3.00
C HIS A 122 15.25 -0.60 -4.36
N PRO A 123 14.56 0.44 -4.87
CA PRO A 123 14.99 1.12 -6.09
C PRO A 123 16.25 1.93 -5.84
N ASP A 124 17.31 1.65 -6.58
CA ASP A 124 18.57 2.39 -6.57
C ASP A 124 18.78 3.04 -7.94
N TRP A 125 19.21 4.30 -7.95
CA TRP A 125 19.48 5.02 -9.20
C TRP A 125 20.90 5.58 -9.20
N THR A 126 21.64 5.29 -10.27
CA THR A 126 22.97 5.87 -10.49
C THR A 126 23.15 6.35 -11.92
N TYR A 127 24.00 7.36 -12.12
CA TYR A 127 24.28 7.92 -13.46
C TYR A 127 24.79 6.87 -14.46
N GLN A 128 25.60 5.89 -14.01
CA GLN A 128 26.14 4.88 -14.92
C GLN A 128 25.13 3.79 -15.27
N THR A 129 24.13 3.56 -14.42
CA THR A 129 23.32 2.33 -14.48
C THR A 129 21.83 2.55 -14.64
N GLY A 130 21.37 3.79 -14.44
CA GLY A 130 19.95 4.14 -14.43
C GLY A 130 19.25 3.53 -13.21
N TRP A 131 17.95 3.26 -13.37
CA TRP A 131 17.13 2.61 -12.36
C TRP A 131 17.45 1.11 -12.26
N ARG A 132 17.76 0.67 -11.05
CA ARG A 132 17.94 -0.74 -10.68
C ARG A 132 17.19 -1.04 -9.39
N PHE A 133 16.98 -2.32 -9.12
CA PHE A 133 16.37 -2.78 -7.89
C PHE A 133 17.34 -3.69 -7.16
N LYS A 134 17.68 -3.33 -5.92
CA LYS A 134 18.45 -4.20 -5.01
C LYS A 134 17.50 -5.17 -4.34
N LYS A 135 17.91 -6.43 -4.21
CA LYS A 135 17.20 -7.44 -3.43
C LYS A 135 17.54 -7.28 -1.96
N ARG A 136 16.54 -7.31 -1.07
CA ARG A 136 16.80 -7.30 0.37
C ARG A 136 17.50 -8.60 0.79
N PRO A 137 18.56 -8.53 1.61
CA PRO A 137 19.21 -9.72 2.14
C PRO A 137 18.20 -10.69 2.75
N GLY A 138 18.29 -11.97 2.36
CA GLY A 138 17.40 -13.02 2.86
C GLY A 138 16.02 -13.10 2.21
N VAL A 139 15.70 -12.30 1.18
CA VAL A 139 14.39 -12.32 0.52
C VAL A 139 14.01 -13.69 -0.08
N ASP A 140 14.98 -14.39 -0.68
CA ASP A 140 14.74 -15.71 -1.28
C ASP A 140 14.38 -16.74 -0.22
N TYR A 141 15.15 -16.75 0.88
CA TYR A 141 14.88 -17.59 2.05
C TYR A 141 13.52 -17.23 2.67
N PHE A 142 13.21 -15.94 2.80
CA PHE A 142 11.95 -15.47 3.34
C PHE A 142 10.74 -15.98 2.54
N LEU A 143 10.77 -15.83 1.22
CA LEU A 143 9.69 -16.31 0.34
C LEU A 143 9.54 -17.83 0.40
N GLU A 144 10.65 -18.56 0.34
CA GLU A 144 10.63 -20.04 0.41
C GLU A 144 10.03 -20.53 1.74
N GLN A 145 10.40 -19.93 2.87
CA GLN A 145 9.90 -20.35 4.17
C GLN A 145 8.43 -19.99 4.37
N CYS A 146 7.99 -18.82 3.86
CA CYS A 146 6.60 -18.40 4.00
C CYS A 146 5.65 -19.18 3.07
N ALA A 147 6.10 -19.54 1.87
CA ALA A 147 5.26 -20.20 0.86
C ALA A 147 4.64 -21.53 1.32
N ARG A 148 5.23 -22.18 2.32
CA ARG A 148 4.75 -23.46 2.87
C ARG A 148 3.47 -23.31 3.70
N ASN A 149 3.30 -22.17 4.37
CA ASN A 149 2.24 -21.96 5.37
C ASN A 149 1.37 -20.73 5.08
N PHE A 150 1.79 -19.88 4.15
CA PHE A 150 1.09 -18.67 3.78
C PHE A 150 0.76 -18.65 2.30
N GLU A 151 -0.44 -18.18 1.98
CA GLU A 151 -0.78 -17.67 0.66
C GLU A 151 -0.13 -16.28 0.52
N ILE A 152 0.95 -16.20 -0.25
CA ILE A 152 1.69 -14.96 -0.43
C ILE A 152 1.03 -14.09 -1.51
N VAL A 153 0.68 -12.87 -1.14
CA VAL A 153 0.09 -11.85 -2.01
C VAL A 153 0.98 -10.62 -1.98
N VAL A 154 1.57 -10.25 -3.11
CA VAL A 154 2.20 -8.93 -3.20
C VAL A 154 1.11 -7.90 -3.45
N PHE A 155 1.02 -6.88 -2.60
CA PHE A 155 0.09 -5.78 -2.75
C PHE A 155 0.85 -4.46 -2.64
N THR A 156 1.00 -3.75 -3.76
CA THR A 156 1.79 -2.51 -3.83
C THR A 156 1.02 -1.36 -4.46
N ALA A 157 1.36 -0.14 -4.07
CA ALA A 157 0.87 1.08 -4.70
C ALA A 157 1.63 1.45 -5.99
N ASP A 158 2.61 0.65 -6.42
CA ASP A 158 3.32 0.87 -7.67
C ASP A 158 2.56 0.32 -8.89
N GLN A 159 2.90 0.81 -10.09
CA GLN A 159 2.23 0.45 -11.34
C GLN A 159 2.68 -0.93 -11.84
N GLY A 160 1.74 -1.73 -12.33
CA GLY A 160 2.00 -3.09 -12.81
C GLY A 160 3.08 -3.19 -13.89
N MET A 161 3.19 -2.20 -14.78
CA MET A 161 4.21 -2.14 -15.84
C MET A 161 5.64 -2.24 -15.30
N THR A 162 5.89 -1.68 -14.11
CA THR A 162 7.21 -1.72 -13.46
C THR A 162 7.32 -2.91 -12.52
N VAL A 163 6.24 -3.23 -11.81
CA VAL A 163 6.22 -4.25 -10.74
C VAL A 163 6.36 -5.66 -11.28
N PHE A 164 5.63 -6.02 -12.35
CA PHE A 164 5.57 -7.42 -12.80
C PHE A 164 6.93 -7.99 -13.22
N PRO A 165 7.75 -7.31 -14.04
CA PRO A 165 9.08 -7.81 -14.39
C PRO A 165 10.03 -7.97 -13.18
N ILE A 166 9.88 -7.11 -12.16
CA ILE A 166 10.68 -7.18 -10.94
C ILE A 166 10.30 -8.43 -10.15
N LEU A 167 9.00 -8.68 -9.98
CA LEU A 167 8.51 -9.86 -9.27
C LEU A 167 8.87 -11.16 -10.00
N ASP A 168 8.81 -11.17 -11.34
CA ASP A 168 9.24 -12.32 -12.14
C ASP A 168 10.72 -12.64 -11.95
N ALA A 169 11.58 -11.62 -11.83
CA ALA A 169 13.00 -11.81 -11.54
C ALA A 169 13.28 -12.14 -10.07
N LEU A 170 12.45 -11.65 -9.14
CA LEU A 170 12.60 -11.87 -7.71
C LEU A 170 12.20 -13.30 -7.30
N ASP A 171 11.13 -13.82 -7.89
CA ASP A 171 10.51 -15.09 -7.52
C ASP A 171 10.46 -16.08 -8.71
N PRO A 172 11.61 -16.64 -9.12
CA PRO A 172 11.67 -17.60 -10.22
C PRO A 172 10.97 -18.93 -9.90
N ASN A 173 10.71 -19.23 -8.63
CA ASN A 173 10.08 -20.47 -8.17
C ASN A 173 8.56 -20.36 -8.06
N GLY A 174 7.98 -19.16 -8.21
CA GLY A 174 6.54 -18.93 -8.17
C GLY A 174 5.91 -19.10 -6.78
N TYR A 175 6.60 -18.65 -5.72
CA TYR A 175 6.08 -18.60 -4.36
C TYR A 175 4.95 -17.57 -4.18
N ILE A 176 4.98 -16.46 -4.92
CA ILE A 176 3.98 -15.39 -4.88
C ILE A 176 2.76 -15.82 -5.70
N MET A 177 1.64 -16.06 -5.03
CA MET A 177 0.41 -16.57 -5.67
C MET A 177 -0.37 -15.48 -6.40
N TYR A 178 -0.44 -14.28 -5.82
CA TYR A 178 -1.18 -13.16 -6.40
C TYR A 178 -0.40 -11.86 -6.34
N ARG A 179 -0.64 -11.00 -7.34
CA ARG A 179 0.05 -9.72 -7.53
C ARG A 179 -0.99 -8.62 -7.72
N LEU A 180 -1.16 -7.81 -6.69
CA LEU A 180 -2.05 -6.66 -6.64
C LEU A 180 -1.20 -5.39 -6.74
N VAL A 181 -1.55 -4.52 -7.68
CA VAL A 181 -0.78 -3.29 -7.99
C VAL A 181 -1.66 -2.07 -7.77
N ARG A 182 -1.21 -0.88 -8.19
CA ARG A 182 -1.91 0.39 -7.93
C ARG A 182 -3.40 0.39 -8.25
N ASP A 183 -3.82 -0.29 -9.30
CA ASP A 183 -5.24 -0.36 -9.71
C ASP A 183 -6.13 -1.11 -8.71
N ALA A 184 -5.55 -1.93 -7.82
CA ALA A 184 -6.26 -2.62 -6.74
C ALA A 184 -6.35 -1.78 -5.45
N THR A 185 -5.70 -0.61 -5.40
CA THR A 185 -5.72 0.28 -4.23
C THR A 185 -6.86 1.30 -4.31
N HIS A 186 -7.32 1.77 -3.15
CA HIS A 186 -8.21 2.93 -3.07
C HIS A 186 -7.39 4.21 -2.96
N PHE A 187 -7.76 5.26 -3.67
CA PHE A 187 -7.14 6.57 -3.52
C PHE A 187 -7.96 7.44 -2.55
N VAL A 188 -7.47 7.55 -1.31
CA VAL A 188 -8.15 8.24 -0.21
C VAL A 188 -7.23 9.32 0.35
N ASP A 189 -7.73 10.55 0.46
CA ASP A 189 -6.98 11.69 1.03
C ASP A 189 -5.57 11.88 0.44
N GLY A 190 -5.41 11.66 -0.87
CA GLY A 190 -4.11 11.79 -1.55
C GLY A 190 -3.16 10.60 -1.40
N HIS A 191 -3.58 9.53 -0.73
CA HIS A 191 -2.78 8.34 -0.47
C HIS A 191 -3.42 7.08 -1.08
N HIS A 192 -2.58 6.15 -1.51
CA HIS A 192 -3.02 4.82 -1.94
C HIS A 192 -3.17 3.92 -0.72
N VAL A 193 -4.38 3.42 -0.50
CA VAL A 193 -4.74 2.59 0.66
C VAL A 193 -5.15 1.20 0.17
N LYS A 194 -4.58 0.18 0.80
CA LYS A 194 -4.85 -1.24 0.60
C LYS A 194 -6.07 -1.62 1.43
N ASN A 195 -7.25 -1.60 0.81
CA ASN A 195 -8.46 -2.03 1.48
C ASN A 195 -8.53 -3.56 1.53
N LEU A 196 -8.46 -4.15 2.73
CA LEU A 196 -8.46 -5.59 2.92
C LEU A 196 -9.86 -6.20 2.84
N ASP A 197 -10.93 -5.40 2.96
CA ASP A 197 -12.30 -5.87 2.79
C ASP A 197 -12.52 -6.45 1.38
N ASN A 198 -11.82 -5.91 0.38
CA ASN A 198 -11.86 -6.37 -0.99
C ASN A 198 -10.97 -7.60 -1.25
N LEU A 199 -10.13 -8.01 -0.29
CA LEU A 199 -9.18 -9.12 -0.46
C LEU A 199 -9.86 -10.48 -0.57
N ASN A 200 -11.13 -10.61 -0.14
CA ASN A 200 -11.87 -11.88 -0.13
C ASN A 200 -11.20 -12.98 0.71
N ARG A 201 -10.68 -12.61 1.89
CA ARG A 201 -10.06 -13.51 2.88
C ARG A 201 -10.55 -13.16 4.29
N ASP A 202 -10.50 -14.13 5.20
CA ASP A 202 -10.81 -13.86 6.60
C ASP A 202 -9.72 -13.00 7.23
N LEU A 203 -10.06 -11.78 7.66
CA LEU A 203 -9.13 -10.84 8.28
C LEU A 203 -8.49 -11.39 9.56
N LYS A 204 -9.09 -12.38 10.23
CA LYS A 204 -8.44 -13.06 11.37
C LYS A 204 -7.17 -13.82 10.98
N LYS A 205 -7.02 -14.15 9.70
CA LYS A 205 -5.91 -14.95 9.15
C LYS A 205 -5.04 -14.17 8.16
N VAL A 206 -5.25 -12.85 8.03
CA VAL A 206 -4.51 -11.97 7.11
C VAL A 206 -3.49 -11.15 7.88
N ILE A 207 -2.23 -11.20 7.45
CA ILE A 207 -1.14 -10.36 7.97
C ILE A 207 -0.59 -9.51 6.83
N VAL A 208 -0.52 -8.19 7.02
CA VAL A 208 0.07 -7.26 6.05
C VAL A 208 1.43 -6.80 6.55
N ILE A 209 2.48 -7.01 5.78
CA ILE A 209 3.82 -6.49 6.05
C ILE A 209 4.07 -5.30 5.15
N ASP A 210 4.23 -4.13 5.77
CA ASP A 210 4.49 -2.87 5.07
C ASP A 210 5.42 -1.99 5.90
N TRP A 211 6.11 -1.04 5.27
CA TRP A 211 6.85 0.00 5.99
C TRP A 211 5.99 1.25 6.22
N ASP A 212 4.98 1.52 5.39
CA ASP A 212 4.12 2.70 5.51
C ASP A 212 2.84 2.36 6.28
N PRO A 213 2.57 2.96 7.46
CA PRO A 213 1.32 2.74 8.17
C PRO A 213 0.10 3.31 7.45
N ASN A 214 0.27 4.28 6.53
CA ASN A 214 -0.84 4.86 5.79
C ASN A 214 -1.42 3.90 4.74
N SER A 215 -0.62 2.95 4.25
CA SER A 215 -1.06 1.99 3.24
C SER A 215 -2.17 1.09 3.76
N THR A 216 -2.26 0.88 5.07
CA THR A 216 -3.27 0.04 5.74
C THR A 216 -4.15 0.85 6.70
N LYS A 217 -4.32 2.16 6.45
CA LYS A 217 -5.11 3.07 7.30
C LYS A 217 -6.52 2.57 7.64
N LEU A 218 -7.16 1.81 6.74
CA LEU A 218 -8.49 1.22 6.95
C LEU A 218 -8.44 -0.04 7.85
N HIS A 219 -7.32 -0.75 7.88
CA HIS A 219 -7.15 -2.04 8.56
C HIS A 219 -5.85 -2.07 9.39
N PRO A 220 -5.66 -1.13 10.34
CA PRO A 220 -4.40 -1.00 11.07
C PRO A 220 -4.10 -2.23 11.94
N GLN A 221 -5.12 -2.98 12.37
CA GLN A 221 -4.98 -4.20 13.19
C GLN A 221 -4.28 -5.34 12.43
N ASN A 222 -4.48 -5.43 11.12
CA ASN A 222 -3.86 -6.45 10.26
C ASN A 222 -2.46 -6.09 9.78
N SER A 223 -2.04 -4.84 9.95
CA SER A 223 -0.70 -4.38 9.59
C SER A 223 0.34 -4.85 10.60
N PHE A 224 1.53 -5.16 10.15
CA PHE A 224 2.71 -5.34 10.97
C PHE A 224 3.83 -4.53 10.33
N ASN A 225 3.99 -3.30 10.83
CA ASN A 225 4.89 -2.36 10.21
C ASN A 225 6.34 -2.66 10.56
N ILE A 226 7.18 -2.79 9.55
CA ILE A 226 8.63 -2.99 9.70
C ILE A 226 9.38 -1.72 9.29
N SER A 227 10.64 -1.60 9.73
CA SER A 227 11.48 -0.49 9.30
C SER A 227 11.68 -0.50 7.78
N ARG A 228 11.53 0.67 7.16
CA ARG A 228 11.80 0.90 5.74
C ARG A 228 13.26 0.53 5.43
N TRP A 229 13.45 -0.32 4.43
CA TRP A 229 14.79 -0.72 3.99
C TRP A 229 15.36 0.29 2.99
N ASN A 230 16.60 0.71 3.23
CA ASN A 230 17.29 1.74 2.42
C ASN A 230 18.35 1.14 1.49
N GLY A 231 18.30 -0.17 1.21
CA GLY A 231 19.25 -0.82 0.30
C GLY A 231 20.57 -1.24 0.94
N ASN A 232 20.65 -1.33 2.27
CA ASN A 232 21.84 -1.77 3.01
C ASN A 232 21.96 -3.30 3.07
N ASP A 233 23.18 -3.83 2.95
CA ASP A 233 23.46 -5.27 2.86
C ASP A 233 23.49 -5.97 4.23
N ASP A 234 23.68 -5.23 5.32
CA ASP A 234 23.73 -5.77 6.70
C ASP A 234 22.32 -5.97 7.33
N ASP A 235 21.25 -5.80 6.54
CA ASP A 235 19.88 -5.98 7.01
C ASP A 235 19.57 -7.45 7.34
N THR A 236 18.97 -7.69 8.51
CA THR A 236 18.60 -9.03 8.98
C THR A 236 17.10 -9.18 9.28
N ILE A 237 16.31 -8.14 8.98
CA ILE A 237 14.92 -8.02 9.41
C ILE A 237 14.04 -9.12 8.82
N LEU A 238 14.29 -9.53 7.57
CA LEU A 238 13.51 -10.61 6.96
C LEU A 238 13.71 -11.96 7.67
N PHE A 239 14.89 -12.24 8.24
CA PHE A 239 15.12 -13.46 9.00
C PHE A 239 14.35 -13.47 10.31
N ASP A 240 14.32 -12.35 11.04
CA ASP A 240 13.50 -12.22 12.25
C ASP A 240 12.01 -12.36 11.93
N LEU A 241 11.58 -11.79 10.80
CA LEU A 241 10.20 -11.85 10.35
C LEU A 241 9.79 -13.30 10.02
N VAL A 242 10.66 -14.09 9.41
CA VAL A 242 10.41 -15.55 9.24
C VAL A 242 10.17 -16.22 10.59
N ALA A 243 11.02 -15.95 11.59
CA ALA A 243 10.88 -16.57 12.91
C ALA A 243 9.56 -16.16 13.60
N PHE A 244 9.18 -14.89 13.47
CA PHE A 244 7.92 -14.37 13.98
C PHE A 244 6.71 -15.05 13.32
N LEU A 245 6.66 -15.06 11.98
CA LEU A 245 5.56 -15.66 11.22
C LEU A 245 5.46 -17.18 11.47
N LYS A 246 6.59 -17.89 11.54
CA LYS A 246 6.61 -19.31 11.92
C LYS A 246 6.05 -19.56 13.30
N THR A 247 6.30 -18.66 14.27
CA THR A 247 5.76 -18.79 15.63
C THR A 247 4.24 -18.68 15.62
N ILE A 248 3.67 -17.74 14.84
CA ILE A 248 2.21 -17.60 14.68
C ILE A 248 1.59 -18.88 14.12
N VAL A 249 2.20 -19.43 13.06
CA VAL A 249 1.72 -20.67 12.43
C VAL A 249 1.83 -21.86 13.40
N THR A 250 2.97 -22.01 14.07
CA THR A 250 3.23 -23.13 14.99
C THR A 250 2.31 -23.11 16.21
N ALA A 251 1.95 -21.91 16.68
CA ALA A 251 0.99 -21.73 17.77
C ALA A 251 -0.48 -21.85 17.32
N GLU A 252 -0.73 -22.04 16.01
CA GLU A 252 -2.07 -22.17 15.41
C GLU A 252 -3.02 -21.04 15.84
N ILE A 253 -2.51 -19.80 15.87
CA ILE A 253 -3.28 -18.64 16.35
C ILE A 253 -4.58 -18.47 15.56
N ASP A 254 -5.71 -18.39 16.26
CA ASP A 254 -7.02 -18.22 15.61
C ASP A 254 -7.16 -16.83 14.97
N ASP A 255 -6.92 -15.79 15.76
CA ASP A 255 -6.95 -14.39 15.32
C ASP A 255 -5.56 -13.75 15.44
N VAL A 256 -4.91 -13.52 14.30
CA VAL A 256 -3.54 -12.97 14.28
C VAL A 256 -3.49 -11.54 14.83
N ARG A 257 -4.60 -10.79 14.76
CA ARG A 257 -4.64 -9.36 15.12
C ARG A 257 -4.26 -9.11 16.58
N GLU A 258 -4.63 -10.03 17.48
CA GLU A 258 -4.27 -9.93 18.91
C GLU A 258 -2.76 -9.94 19.13
N VAL A 259 -2.05 -10.80 18.40
CA VAL A 259 -0.59 -10.90 18.45
C VAL A 259 0.04 -9.66 17.84
N LEU A 260 -0.45 -9.19 16.69
CA LEU A 260 0.08 -8.00 16.03
C LEU A 260 -0.13 -6.75 16.90
N ASP A 261 -1.30 -6.59 17.50
CA ASP A 261 -1.62 -5.44 18.35
C ASP A 261 -0.79 -5.42 19.64
N TYR A 262 -0.43 -6.58 20.20
CA TYR A 262 0.54 -6.64 21.30
C TYR A 262 1.91 -6.11 20.87
N TYR A 263 2.45 -6.61 19.75
CA TYR A 263 3.81 -6.24 19.32
C TYR A 263 3.91 -4.80 18.78
N LYS A 264 2.83 -4.22 18.27
CA LYS A 264 2.78 -2.81 17.85
C LYS A 264 2.96 -1.79 18.96
N GLN A 265 2.74 -2.19 20.22
CA GLN A 265 2.90 -1.29 21.37
C GLN A 265 4.36 -0.90 21.61
N PHE A 266 5.29 -1.64 21.01
CA PHE A 266 6.72 -1.42 21.14
C PHE A 266 7.27 -0.66 19.94
N ASP A 267 8.25 0.23 20.17
CA ASP A 267 8.91 1.00 19.11
C ASP A 267 9.54 0.11 18.04
N ASN A 268 10.08 -1.05 18.44
CA ASN A 268 10.60 -2.07 17.55
C ASN A 268 9.96 -3.44 17.86
N PRO A 269 8.88 -3.80 17.14
CA PRO A 269 8.15 -5.04 17.34
C PRO A 269 9.03 -6.29 17.23
N LEU A 270 9.93 -6.34 16.25
CA LEU A 270 10.78 -7.51 15.99
C LEU A 270 11.90 -7.65 17.01
N ALA A 271 12.47 -6.55 17.49
CA ALA A 271 13.45 -6.59 18.57
C ALA A 271 12.81 -7.12 19.86
N GLN A 272 11.59 -6.69 20.18
CA GLN A 272 10.84 -7.20 21.32
C GLN A 272 10.52 -8.70 21.16
N PHE A 273 10.12 -9.14 19.97
CA PHE A 273 9.93 -10.55 19.68
C PHE A 273 11.20 -11.37 19.95
N ARG A 274 12.35 -10.91 19.47
CA ARG A 274 13.64 -11.57 19.67
C ARG A 274 13.99 -11.72 21.15
N GLU A 275 13.74 -10.67 21.94
CA GLU A 275 13.97 -10.70 23.38
C GLU A 275 13.01 -11.67 24.11
N ASN A 276 11.74 -11.69 23.72
CA ASN A 276 10.77 -12.64 24.26
C ASN A 276 11.18 -14.10 23.96
N GLN A 277 11.67 -14.38 22.74
CA GLN A 277 12.19 -15.69 22.37
C GLN A 277 13.43 -16.09 23.19
N ARG A 278 14.35 -15.15 23.43
CA ARG A 278 15.52 -15.38 24.29
C ARG A 278 15.12 -15.74 25.72
N LYS A 279 14.23 -14.95 26.33
CA LYS A 279 13.71 -15.21 27.67
C LYS A 279 13.00 -16.56 27.77
N LEU A 280 12.22 -16.92 26.76
CA LEU A 280 11.54 -18.21 26.72
C LEU A 280 12.55 -19.37 26.69
N LEU A 281 13.59 -19.28 25.87
CA LEU A 281 14.65 -20.28 25.79
C LEU A 281 15.41 -20.42 27.12
N GLU A 282 15.76 -19.31 27.76
CA GLU A 282 16.42 -19.32 29.08
C GLU A 282 15.54 -19.98 30.15
N GLN A 283 14.23 -19.67 30.17
CA GLN A 283 13.28 -20.31 31.09
C GLN A 283 13.16 -21.82 30.85
N MET A 284 13.13 -22.25 29.58
CA MET A 284 13.12 -23.67 29.23
C MET A 284 14.39 -24.37 29.74
N GLN A 285 15.57 -23.78 29.52
CA GLN A 285 16.84 -24.34 30.00
C GLN A 285 16.93 -24.40 31.53
N ILE A 286 16.39 -23.41 32.23
CA ILE A 286 16.34 -23.42 33.70
C ILE A 286 15.43 -24.57 34.17
N LYS A 287 14.24 -24.71 33.59
CA LYS A 287 13.32 -25.81 33.90
C LYS A 287 13.95 -27.18 33.65
N GLU A 288 14.62 -27.37 32.52
CA GLU A 288 15.33 -28.62 32.20
C GLU A 288 16.43 -28.93 33.23
N ARG A 289 17.21 -27.93 33.67
CA ARG A 289 18.23 -28.12 34.72
C ARG A 289 17.60 -28.48 36.06
N GLU A 290 16.50 -27.83 36.43
CA GLU A 290 15.76 -28.14 37.65
C GLU A 290 15.22 -29.57 37.63
N GLU A 291 14.64 -30.01 36.52
CA GLU A 291 14.17 -31.39 36.32
C GLU A 291 15.31 -32.41 36.40
N GLN A 292 16.44 -32.13 35.74
CA GLN A 292 17.64 -32.99 35.81
C GLN A 292 18.23 -33.07 37.23
N SER A 293 18.19 -31.98 37.99
CA SER A 293 18.63 -31.97 39.39
C SER A 293 17.71 -32.75 40.32
N LYS A 294 16.38 -32.72 40.07
CA LYS A 294 15.38 -33.51 40.80
C LYS A 294 15.44 -35.00 40.43
N GLY A 295 15.88 -35.33 39.21
CA GLY A 295 15.95 -36.69 38.68
C GLY A 295 17.17 -37.52 39.09
N LYS A 296 18.18 -36.96 39.79
CA LYS A 296 19.30 -37.75 40.33
C LYS A 296 18.97 -38.20 41.77
N PRO A 297 18.76 -39.50 42.03
CA PRO A 297 18.67 -39.96 43.42
C PRO A 297 20.00 -39.68 44.09
N VAL A 298 19.97 -39.02 45.26
CA VAL A 298 21.13 -38.86 46.12
C VAL A 298 21.52 -40.26 46.61
N VAL A 299 22.35 -40.96 45.85
CA VAL A 299 22.97 -42.20 46.30
C VAL A 299 23.91 -41.81 47.43
N LYS A 300 23.46 -41.99 48.68
CA LYS A 300 24.32 -41.91 49.86
C LYS A 300 25.40 -42.98 49.71
N GLN A 301 26.62 -42.55 49.38
CA GLN A 301 27.79 -43.40 49.34
C GLN A 301 28.08 -43.86 50.77
N TRP A 302 27.63 -45.06 51.13
CA TRP A 302 27.89 -45.68 52.41
C TRP A 302 29.31 -46.22 52.39
N SER A 303 30.25 -45.56 53.07
CA SER A 303 31.59 -46.09 53.32
C SER A 303 31.57 -46.88 54.64
N PRO A 304 31.74 -48.21 54.65
CA PRO A 304 31.92 -48.94 55.88
C PRO A 304 33.34 -48.68 56.39
N SER A 305 33.46 -47.91 57.48
CA SER A 305 34.69 -47.83 58.24
C SER A 305 34.89 -49.13 59.01
N PHE A 306 35.53 -50.12 58.39
CA PHE A 306 36.05 -51.30 59.07
C PHE A 306 37.51 -51.47 58.71
N PHE A 307 38.39 -50.91 59.54
CA PHE A 307 39.33 -51.64 60.38
C PHE A 307 40.32 -50.64 61.00
N LYS A 308 40.06 -50.31 62.28
CA LYS A 308 41.11 -49.97 63.24
C LYS A 308 41.71 -51.31 63.71
N SER A 309 42.97 -51.57 63.41
CA SER A 309 44.00 -52.00 64.38
C SER A 309 45.36 -52.04 63.72
#